data_AF-A0A952Y511-F1
#
_entry.id   AF-A0A952Y511-F1
#
_cell.length_a   1.000
_cell.length_b   1.000
_cell.length_c   1.000
_cell.angle_alpha   90.00
_cell.angle_beta   90.00
_cell.angle_gamma   90.00
#
_symmetry.space_group_name_H-M   'P 1'
#
loop_
_entity.id
_entity.type
_entity.pdbx_description
1 polymer ?
#
loop_
_entity_poly.entity_id
_entity_poly.type
_entity_poly.pdbx_seq_one_letter_code
_entity_poly.pdbx_strand_id
1 'polypeptide(L)'
;MLARLVLALAATAAFATGAAAQDEHRRRLAADLLVIAGDAARLATATDTPLQRDGLRARVAGELAALPLLIRRAGGDASVVPGLRDAAARGDWQALRSALEALQRTHPHDLDAIASAPATPERMLLGQAIHVQACAGCHDAPAVDTRWPARNLFEQAAAMPRAEFAARLYLGVRGDRSTAYRNPFSDLELGALMAWYANGGRTAGAAQPSSTRPSAAEKR
;
A
#
# COMPACT_ATOMS: atom_id res chain seq x y z
N MET A 1 23.84 -31.04 31.45
CA MET A 1 23.63 -30.88 29.98
C MET A 1 22.32 -30.17 29.65
N LEU A 2 21.19 -30.47 30.31
CA LEU A 2 19.90 -29.77 30.06
C LEU A 2 19.94 -28.24 30.22
N ALA A 3 20.61 -27.72 31.26
CA ALA A 3 20.68 -26.27 31.49
C ALA A 3 21.39 -25.49 30.37
N ARG A 4 22.39 -26.11 29.70
CA ARG A 4 23.08 -25.51 28.53
C ARG A 4 22.22 -25.56 27.26
N LEU A 5 21.36 -26.57 27.13
CA LEU A 5 20.42 -26.71 26.02
C LEU A 5 19.28 -25.67 26.12
N VAL A 6 18.75 -25.45 27.33
CA VAL A 6 17.70 -24.45 27.60
C VAL A 6 18.22 -23.02 27.38
N LEU A 7 19.46 -22.72 27.80
CA LEU A 7 20.06 -21.40 27.56
C LEU A 7 20.33 -21.14 26.06
N ALA A 8 20.72 -22.18 25.30
CA ALA A 8 20.92 -22.09 23.86
C ALA A 8 19.61 -21.88 23.08
N LEU A 9 18.52 -22.53 23.49
CA LEU A 9 17.19 -22.33 22.90
C LEU A 9 16.57 -20.95 23.24
N ALA A 10 16.82 -20.44 24.45
CA ALA A 10 16.36 -19.10 24.84
C ALA A 10 17.10 -17.99 24.07
N ALA A 11 18.40 -18.17 23.81
CA ALA A 11 19.19 -17.22 23.03
C ALA A 11 18.73 -17.18 21.56
N THR A 12 18.54 -18.33 20.90
CA THR A 12 18.10 -18.37 19.49
C THR A 12 16.70 -17.77 19.28
N ALA A 13 15.78 -17.97 20.23
CA ALA A 13 14.45 -17.37 20.19
C ALA A 13 14.50 -15.82 20.33
N ALA A 14 15.41 -15.28 21.13
CA ALA A 14 15.57 -13.83 21.30
C ALA A 14 16.21 -13.14 20.08
N PHE A 15 17.11 -13.82 19.36
CA PHE A 15 17.70 -13.27 18.13
C PHE A 15 16.71 -13.33 16.94
N ALA A 16 15.87 -14.35 16.86
CA ALA A 16 14.87 -14.49 15.80
C ALA A 16 13.78 -13.41 15.87
N THR A 17 13.34 -13.03 17.07
CA THR A 17 12.34 -11.96 17.27
C THR A 17 12.89 -10.57 16.93
N GLY A 18 14.16 -10.30 17.25
CA GLY A 18 14.83 -9.06 16.89
C GLY A 18 14.96 -8.88 15.37
N ALA A 19 15.35 -9.94 14.65
CA ALA A 19 15.47 -9.92 13.19
C ALA A 19 14.11 -9.70 12.50
N ALA A 20 13.06 -10.40 12.94
CA ALA A 20 11.71 -10.24 12.38
C ALA A 20 11.11 -8.84 12.66
N ALA A 21 11.35 -8.27 13.83
CA ALA A 21 10.90 -6.92 14.16
C ALA A 21 11.63 -5.84 13.34
N GLN A 22 12.94 -6.02 13.12
CA GLN A 22 13.74 -5.13 12.28
C GLN A 22 13.28 -5.18 10.81
N ASP A 23 12.92 -6.36 10.33
CA ASP A 23 12.39 -6.57 8.99
C ASP A 23 11.05 -5.85 8.79
N GLU A 24 10.12 -6.00 9.72
CA GLU A 24 8.84 -5.29 9.71
C GLU A 24 9.02 -3.76 9.76
N HIS A 25 9.98 -3.24 10.55
CA HIS A 25 10.26 -1.80 10.58
C HIS A 25 10.80 -1.27 9.25
N ARG A 26 11.66 -2.03 8.58
CA ARG A 26 12.18 -1.67 7.26
C ARG A 26 11.08 -1.70 6.21
N ARG A 27 10.28 -2.75 6.21
CA ARG A 27 9.13 -2.91 5.31
C ARG A 27 8.13 -1.78 5.47
N ARG A 28 7.81 -1.44 6.73
CA ARG A 28 6.96 -0.30 7.09
C ARG A 28 7.51 1.02 6.56
N LEU A 29 8.78 1.32 6.83
CA LEU A 29 9.42 2.53 6.34
C LEU A 29 9.33 2.62 4.81
N ALA A 30 9.65 1.54 4.10
CA ALA A 30 9.63 1.55 2.64
C ALA A 30 8.21 1.77 2.08
N ALA A 31 7.19 1.17 2.70
CA ALA A 31 5.79 1.43 2.36
C ALA A 31 5.41 2.90 2.60
N ASP A 32 5.77 3.47 3.75
CA ASP A 32 5.48 4.87 4.08
C ASP A 32 6.15 5.81 3.05
N LEU A 33 7.40 5.54 2.67
CA LEU A 33 8.11 6.33 1.64
C LEU A 33 7.43 6.30 0.26
N LEU A 34 6.89 5.15 -0.16
CA LEU A 34 6.13 5.03 -1.41
C LEU A 34 4.84 5.84 -1.35
N VAL A 35 4.12 5.75 -0.24
CA VAL A 35 2.83 6.42 -0.05
C VAL A 35 2.99 7.95 0.00
N ILE A 36 3.98 8.47 0.73
CA ILE A 36 4.25 9.92 0.77
C ILE A 36 4.64 10.42 -0.64
N ALA A 37 5.46 9.66 -1.37
CA ALA A 37 5.88 10.06 -2.73
C ALA A 37 4.71 10.10 -3.71
N GLY A 38 3.81 9.11 -3.67
CA GLY A 38 2.59 9.09 -4.49
C GLY A 38 1.64 10.24 -4.16
N ASP A 39 1.49 10.58 -2.88
CA ASP A 39 0.72 11.74 -2.45
C ASP A 39 1.33 13.07 -2.92
N ALA A 40 2.65 13.21 -2.84
CA ALA A 40 3.35 14.38 -3.37
C ALA A 40 3.15 14.50 -4.89
N ALA A 41 3.21 13.39 -5.63
CA ALA A 41 2.92 13.38 -7.07
C ALA A 41 1.49 13.84 -7.35
N ARG A 42 0.50 13.34 -6.60
CA ARG A 42 -0.90 13.76 -6.73
C ARG A 42 -1.12 15.23 -6.35
N LEU A 43 -0.41 15.76 -5.35
CA LEU A 43 -0.45 17.19 -5.02
C LEU A 43 0.12 18.07 -6.15
N ALA A 44 1.08 17.55 -6.93
CA ALA A 44 1.67 18.24 -8.07
C ALA A 44 0.74 18.31 -9.29
N THR A 45 -0.15 17.32 -9.50
CA THR A 45 -1.05 17.29 -10.68
C THR A 45 -2.31 18.14 -10.53
N ALA A 46 -2.62 18.62 -9.32
CA ALA A 46 -3.72 19.56 -9.05
C ALA A 46 -5.13 19.09 -9.48
N THR A 47 -5.39 17.79 -9.58
CA THR A 47 -6.69 17.23 -10.00
C THR A 47 -7.78 17.25 -8.93
N ASP A 48 -7.39 17.47 -7.67
CA ASP A 48 -8.28 17.38 -6.51
C ASP A 48 -8.98 18.71 -6.19
N THR A 49 -10.17 18.64 -5.59
CA THR A 49 -10.86 19.83 -5.07
C THR A 49 -10.04 20.49 -3.95
N PRO A 50 -10.22 21.79 -3.65
CA PRO A 50 -9.48 22.46 -2.58
C PRO A 50 -9.56 21.74 -1.23
N LEU A 51 -10.75 21.25 -0.86
CA LEU A 51 -10.97 20.49 0.38
C LEU A 51 -10.17 19.18 0.41
N GLN A 52 -10.17 18.43 -0.70
CA GLN A 52 -9.40 17.19 -0.83
C GLN A 52 -7.90 17.44 -0.81
N ARG A 53 -7.44 18.54 -1.45
CA ARG A 53 -6.03 18.96 -1.41
C ARG A 53 -5.58 19.28 0.01
N ASP A 54 -6.41 19.95 0.79
CA ASP A 54 -6.11 20.27 2.19
C ASP A 54 -6.14 19.04 3.10
N GLY A 55 -6.95 18.03 2.77
CA GLY A 55 -6.79 16.68 3.30
C GLY A 55 -5.41 16.12 2.97
N LEU A 56 -5.11 15.98 1.68
CA LEU A 56 -3.88 15.35 1.21
C LEU A 56 -2.61 16.00 1.79
N ARG A 57 -2.54 17.34 1.86
CA ARG A 57 -1.45 18.07 2.53
C ARG A 57 -1.32 17.71 4.01
N ALA A 58 -2.43 17.64 4.73
CA ALA A 58 -2.42 17.28 6.15
C ALA A 58 -1.94 15.85 6.39
N ARG A 59 -2.27 14.92 5.48
CA ARG A 59 -1.78 13.54 5.54
C ARG A 59 -0.29 13.45 5.28
N VAL A 60 0.21 14.10 4.22
CA VAL A 60 1.66 14.19 3.96
C VAL A 60 2.39 14.78 5.17
N ALA A 61 1.87 15.85 5.76
CA ALA A 61 2.45 16.45 6.96
C ALA A 61 2.48 15.46 8.15
N GLY A 62 1.39 14.70 8.37
CA GLY A 62 1.31 13.69 9.42
C GLY A 62 2.28 12.52 9.21
N GLU A 63 2.40 12.01 7.98
CA GLU A 63 3.34 10.94 7.62
C GLU A 63 4.81 11.42 7.80
N LEU A 64 5.13 12.64 7.34
CA LEU A 64 6.44 13.28 7.57
C LEU A 64 6.72 13.55 9.07
N ALA A 65 5.70 13.71 9.91
CA ALA A 65 5.86 13.89 11.34
C ALA A 65 6.39 12.61 12.01
N ALA A 66 5.89 11.44 11.60
CA ALA A 66 6.29 10.13 12.11
C ALA A 66 7.62 9.62 11.52
N LEU A 67 7.99 10.09 10.33
CA LEU A 67 9.13 9.58 9.56
C LEU A 67 10.48 9.49 10.31
N PRO A 68 10.91 10.45 11.15
CA PRO A 68 12.19 10.33 11.86
C PRO A 68 12.26 9.10 12.75
N LEU A 69 11.14 8.71 13.37
CA LEU A 69 11.08 7.53 14.22
C LEU A 69 11.18 6.25 13.39
N LEU A 70 10.47 6.20 12.26
CA LEU A 70 10.49 5.05 11.35
C LEU A 70 11.89 4.82 10.78
N ILE A 71 12.55 5.88 10.32
CA ILE A 71 13.94 5.84 9.83
C ILE A 71 14.88 5.28 10.90
N ARG A 72 14.82 5.80 12.13
CA ARG A 72 15.66 5.30 13.23
C ARG A 72 15.39 3.84 13.57
N ARG A 73 14.13 3.39 13.60
CA ARG A 73 13.76 1.98 13.85
C ARG A 73 14.25 1.04 12.76
N ALA A 74 14.35 1.52 11.53
CA ALA A 74 14.95 0.78 10.42
C ALA A 74 16.49 0.84 10.41
N GLY A 75 17.12 1.60 11.32
CA GLY A 75 18.57 1.79 11.42
C GLY A 75 19.14 2.85 10.47
N GLY A 76 18.32 3.75 9.94
CA GLY A 76 18.75 4.83 9.03
C GLY A 76 19.01 6.17 9.72
N ASP A 77 19.52 7.14 8.95
CA ASP A 77 19.76 8.50 9.40
C ASP A 77 18.55 9.41 9.18
N ALA A 78 17.98 9.92 10.27
CA ALA A 78 16.81 10.80 10.26
C ALA A 78 17.13 12.28 10.03
N SER A 79 18.42 12.65 9.87
CA SER A 79 18.86 14.03 9.62
C SER A 79 18.29 14.63 8.32
N VAL A 80 17.86 13.78 7.39
CA VAL A 80 17.23 14.16 6.11
C VAL A 80 15.82 14.73 6.25
N VAL A 81 15.10 14.40 7.34
CA VAL A 81 13.66 14.68 7.45
C VAL A 81 13.29 16.17 7.52
N PRO A 82 14.05 17.05 8.22
CA PRO A 82 13.81 18.49 8.18
C PRO A 82 13.71 19.04 6.75
N GLY A 83 14.61 18.63 5.85
CA GLY A 83 14.57 19.05 4.44
C GLY A 83 13.31 18.61 3.70
N LEU A 84 12.81 17.40 3.98
CA LEU A 84 11.53 16.91 3.43
C LEU A 84 10.34 17.75 3.93
N ARG A 85 10.32 18.07 5.22
CA ARG A 85 9.27 18.90 5.82
C ARG A 85 9.28 20.31 5.27
N ASP A 86 10.45 20.89 5.08
CA ASP A 86 10.63 22.21 4.49
C ASP A 86 10.15 22.26 3.04
N ALA A 87 10.45 21.24 2.23
CA ALA A 87 9.92 21.11 0.87
C ALA A 87 8.39 21.03 0.88
N ALA A 88 7.81 20.20 1.76
CA ALA A 88 6.36 20.07 1.90
C ALA A 88 5.69 21.38 2.35
N ALA A 89 6.28 22.09 3.31
CA ALA A 89 5.76 23.35 3.84
C ALA A 89 5.76 24.47 2.79
N ARG A 90 6.76 24.50 1.89
CA ARG A 90 6.80 25.42 0.74
C ARG A 90 5.88 25.00 -0.41
N GLY A 91 5.27 23.83 -0.34
CA GLY A 91 4.50 23.26 -1.45
C GLY A 91 5.35 22.83 -2.65
N ASP A 92 6.65 22.60 -2.43
CA ASP A 92 7.59 22.11 -3.46
C ASP A 92 7.49 20.59 -3.56
N TRP A 93 6.37 20.12 -4.13
CA TRP A 93 6.04 18.69 -4.23
C TRP A 93 7.02 17.92 -5.12
N GLN A 94 7.62 18.58 -6.11
CA GLN A 94 8.61 17.97 -6.99
C GLN A 94 9.94 17.76 -6.26
N ALA A 95 10.42 18.73 -5.49
CA ALA A 95 11.62 18.54 -4.66
C ALA A 95 11.39 17.48 -3.57
N LEU A 96 10.22 17.51 -2.91
CA LEU A 96 9.85 16.49 -1.93
C LEU A 96 9.90 15.08 -2.56
N ARG A 97 9.29 14.90 -3.74
CA ARG A 97 9.30 13.62 -4.45
C ARG A 97 10.70 13.14 -4.78
N SER A 98 11.55 14.00 -5.35
CA SER A 98 12.94 13.64 -5.68
C SER A 98 13.74 13.20 -4.45
N ALA A 99 13.54 13.87 -3.31
CA ALA A 99 14.21 13.51 -2.06
C ALA A 99 13.69 12.20 -1.47
N LEU A 100 12.40 11.92 -1.56
CA LEU A 100 11.80 10.63 -1.16
C LEU A 100 12.29 9.48 -2.05
N GLU A 101 12.36 9.69 -3.37
CA GLU A 101 12.93 8.71 -4.32
C GLU A 101 14.40 8.39 -4.00
N ALA A 102 15.17 9.38 -3.51
CA ALA A 102 16.53 9.14 -3.03
C ALA A 102 16.57 8.25 -1.78
N LEU A 103 15.65 8.45 -0.83
CA LEU A 103 15.53 7.60 0.36
C LEU A 103 15.05 6.19 0.02
N GLN A 104 14.16 6.04 -0.96
CA GLN A 104 13.70 4.73 -1.41
C GLN A 104 14.86 3.90 -1.99
N ARG A 105 15.88 4.52 -2.59
CA ARG A 105 17.08 3.79 -3.07
C ARG A 105 17.92 3.22 -1.93
N THR A 106 17.94 3.86 -0.76
CA THR A 106 18.67 3.38 0.43
C THR A 106 17.80 2.51 1.34
N HIS A 107 16.48 2.52 1.14
CA HIS A 107 15.49 1.72 1.84
C HIS A 107 14.60 1.00 0.82
N PRO A 108 15.12 0.00 0.09
CA PRO A 108 14.36 -0.69 -0.94
C PRO A 108 13.08 -1.31 -0.36
N HIS A 109 12.01 -1.25 -1.15
CA HIS A 109 10.72 -1.80 -0.73
C HIS A 109 10.74 -3.32 -0.78
N ASP A 110 10.22 -3.93 0.30
CA ASP A 110 9.95 -5.36 0.36
C ASP A 110 8.44 -5.61 0.31
N LEU A 111 7.85 -5.25 -0.84
CA LEU A 111 6.44 -5.46 -1.12
C LEU A 111 6.22 -6.25 -2.41
N ASP A 112 7.28 -6.75 -3.04
CA ASP A 112 7.22 -7.42 -4.33
C ASP A 112 6.37 -8.70 -4.29
N ALA A 113 6.41 -9.44 -3.17
CA ALA A 113 5.58 -10.61 -2.97
C ALA A 113 4.07 -10.28 -3.01
N ILE A 114 3.68 -9.13 -2.45
CA ILE A 114 2.30 -8.63 -2.50
C ILE A 114 2.01 -8.07 -3.90
N ALA A 115 2.90 -7.21 -4.41
CA ALA A 115 2.70 -6.46 -5.64
C ALA A 115 2.73 -7.34 -6.90
N SER A 116 3.43 -8.48 -6.87
CA SER A 116 3.59 -9.40 -8.00
C SER A 116 2.80 -10.70 -7.86
N ALA A 117 1.86 -10.77 -6.92
CA ALA A 117 1.05 -11.96 -6.71
C ALA A 117 0.29 -12.38 -7.98
N PRO A 118 0.43 -13.62 -8.48
CA PRO A 118 -0.22 -14.05 -9.70
C PRO A 118 -1.72 -14.28 -9.48
N ALA A 119 -2.50 -14.02 -10.53
CA ALA A 119 -3.96 -14.15 -10.54
C ALA A 119 -4.41 -15.59 -10.75
N THR A 120 -4.26 -16.44 -9.74
CA THR A 120 -4.84 -17.80 -9.75
C THR A 120 -6.33 -17.74 -9.38
N PRO A 121 -7.17 -18.71 -9.82
CA PRO A 121 -8.59 -18.74 -9.46
C PRO A 121 -8.84 -18.62 -7.94
N GLU A 122 -8.04 -19.31 -7.12
CA GLU A 122 -8.16 -19.30 -5.67
C GLU A 122 -7.87 -17.91 -5.08
N ARG A 123 -6.81 -17.24 -5.58
CA ARG A 123 -6.50 -15.88 -5.16
C ARG A 123 -7.54 -14.88 -5.62
N MET A 124 -8.10 -15.05 -6.81
CA MET A 124 -9.17 -14.19 -7.31
C MET A 124 -10.43 -14.30 -6.43
N LEU A 125 -10.82 -15.51 -6.05
CA LEU A 125 -11.94 -15.76 -5.13
C LEU A 125 -11.67 -15.19 -3.74
N LEU A 126 -10.46 -15.38 -3.20
CA LEU A 126 -10.07 -14.84 -1.91
C LEU A 126 -10.09 -13.31 -1.91
N GLY A 127 -9.48 -12.67 -2.92
CA GLY A 127 -9.46 -11.22 -3.06
C GLY A 127 -10.87 -10.63 -3.20
N GLN A 128 -11.74 -11.27 -3.97
CA GLN A 128 -13.15 -10.90 -4.06
C GLN A 128 -13.85 -10.99 -2.70
N ALA A 129 -13.68 -12.10 -1.98
CA ALA A 129 -14.33 -12.32 -0.68
C ALA A 129 -13.91 -11.25 0.34
N ILE A 130 -12.61 -10.95 0.43
CA ILE A 130 -12.10 -9.90 1.33
C ILE A 130 -12.64 -8.54 0.92
N HIS A 131 -12.63 -8.21 -0.38
CA HIS A 131 -13.16 -6.93 -0.85
C HIS A 131 -14.62 -6.74 -0.44
N VAL A 132 -15.48 -7.73 -0.69
CA VAL A 132 -16.90 -7.69 -0.34
C VAL A 132 -17.09 -7.52 1.18
N GLN A 133 -16.31 -8.23 1.98
CA GLN A 133 -16.47 -8.26 3.44
C GLN A 133 -15.91 -7.01 4.14
N ALA A 134 -14.81 -6.45 3.64
CA ALA A 134 -14.01 -5.47 4.38
C ALA A 134 -13.76 -4.14 3.67
N CYS A 135 -13.93 -4.06 2.34
CA CYS A 135 -13.54 -2.89 1.56
C CYS A 135 -14.72 -2.20 0.86
N ALA A 136 -15.64 -2.98 0.27
CA ALA A 136 -16.70 -2.51 -0.60
C ALA A 136 -17.57 -1.41 0.03
N GLY A 137 -17.90 -1.56 1.33
CA GLY A 137 -18.78 -0.63 2.05
C GLY A 137 -18.32 0.83 2.04
N CYS A 138 -17.02 1.09 1.94
CA CYS A 138 -16.50 2.46 1.83
C CYS A 138 -16.05 2.81 0.40
N HIS A 139 -15.59 1.83 -0.37
CA HIS A 139 -14.85 2.08 -1.61
C HIS A 139 -15.70 1.94 -2.90
N ASP A 140 -16.83 1.26 -2.88
CA ASP A 140 -17.62 1.04 -4.11
C ASP A 140 -18.50 2.24 -4.47
N ALA A 141 -18.98 2.96 -3.46
CA ALA A 141 -19.77 4.19 -3.61
C ALA A 141 -19.22 5.30 -2.72
N PRO A 142 -18.02 5.84 -3.02
CA PRO A 142 -17.34 6.76 -2.12
C PRO A 142 -18.02 8.13 -2.09
N ALA A 143 -18.08 8.74 -0.90
CA ALA A 143 -18.43 10.14 -0.76
C ALA A 143 -17.30 11.03 -1.32
N VAL A 144 -17.50 11.53 -2.54
CA VAL A 144 -16.50 12.30 -3.29
C VAL A 144 -16.31 13.73 -2.75
N ASP A 145 -17.34 14.34 -2.17
CA ASP A 145 -17.29 15.71 -1.63
C ASP A 145 -16.84 15.77 -0.17
N THR A 146 -15.78 15.02 0.15
CA THR A 146 -15.22 14.97 1.50
C THR A 146 -13.74 15.30 1.49
N ARG A 147 -13.20 15.66 2.66
CA ARG A 147 -11.76 15.90 2.85
C ARG A 147 -10.92 14.64 2.59
N TRP A 148 -11.49 13.46 2.82
CA TRP A 148 -10.82 12.17 2.77
C TRP A 148 -11.68 11.14 2.02
N PRO A 149 -11.83 11.27 0.69
CA PRO A 149 -12.66 10.34 -0.05
C PRO A 149 -12.03 8.95 -0.04
N ALA A 150 -12.80 7.94 0.33
CA ALA A 150 -12.42 6.53 0.25
C ALA A 150 -12.46 6.04 -1.21
N ARG A 151 -11.63 6.63 -2.08
CA ARG A 151 -11.68 6.42 -3.53
C ARG A 151 -11.76 4.95 -3.94
N ASN A 152 -12.42 4.69 -5.06
CA ASN A 152 -12.61 3.35 -5.57
C ASN A 152 -11.27 2.61 -5.75
N LEU A 153 -11.19 1.39 -5.20
CA LEU A 153 -9.93 0.63 -5.16
C LEU A 153 -9.55 0.06 -6.53
N PHE A 154 -10.51 -0.23 -7.41
CA PHE A 154 -10.22 -0.65 -8.79
C PHE A 154 -9.66 0.51 -9.61
N GLU A 155 -10.24 1.70 -9.47
CA GLU A 155 -9.73 2.92 -10.11
C GLU A 155 -8.32 3.25 -9.63
N GLN A 156 -8.08 3.17 -8.32
CA GLN A 156 -6.75 3.34 -7.75
C GLN A 156 -5.75 2.33 -8.32
N ALA A 157 -6.09 1.05 -8.32
CA ALA A 157 -5.23 -0.01 -8.84
C ALA A 157 -4.85 0.18 -10.32
N ALA A 158 -5.75 0.77 -11.12
CA ALA A 158 -5.52 1.04 -12.53
C ALA A 158 -4.68 2.32 -12.76
N ALA A 159 -4.74 3.30 -11.86
CA ALA A 159 -4.18 4.64 -12.09
C ALA A 159 -2.81 4.88 -11.44
N MET A 160 -2.32 4.01 -10.55
CA MET A 160 -1.07 4.21 -9.83
C MET A 160 -0.08 3.03 -9.99
N PRO A 161 1.22 3.22 -9.70
CA PRO A 161 2.19 2.14 -9.71
C PRO A 161 1.79 0.98 -8.78
N ARG A 162 2.02 -0.26 -9.20
CA ARG A 162 1.65 -1.45 -8.43
C ARG A 162 2.25 -1.47 -7.02
N ALA A 163 3.52 -1.09 -6.89
CA ALA A 163 4.20 -1.02 -5.59
C ALA A 163 3.57 0.04 -4.67
N GLU A 164 3.15 1.19 -5.22
CA GLU A 164 2.44 2.21 -4.46
C GLU A 164 1.09 1.69 -3.97
N PHE A 165 0.31 1.04 -4.83
CA PHE A 165 -0.98 0.49 -4.45
C PHE A 165 -0.83 -0.62 -3.38
N ALA A 166 0.17 -1.50 -3.52
CA ALA A 166 0.50 -2.50 -2.51
C ALA A 166 0.87 -1.85 -1.16
N ALA A 167 1.67 -0.78 -1.17
CA ALA A 167 2.03 -0.03 0.03
C ALA A 167 0.78 0.59 0.70
N ARG A 168 -0.14 1.15 -0.10
CA ARG A 168 -1.41 1.69 0.41
C ARG A 168 -2.29 0.60 1.03
N LEU A 169 -2.36 -0.59 0.45
CA LEU A 169 -3.08 -1.72 1.06
C LEU A 169 -2.42 -2.17 2.37
N TYR A 170 -1.10 -2.28 2.37
CA TYR A 170 -0.32 -2.68 3.54
C TYR A 170 -0.44 -1.69 4.71
N LEU A 171 -0.46 -0.39 4.45
CA LEU A 171 -0.57 0.66 5.49
C LEU A 171 -2.01 1.05 5.84
N GLY A 172 -2.92 1.00 4.87
CA GLY A 172 -4.23 1.65 4.91
C GLY A 172 -5.27 0.92 5.76
N VAL A 173 -5.07 -0.37 6.01
CA VAL A 173 -5.95 -1.15 6.89
C VAL A 173 -5.35 -1.17 8.29
N ARG A 174 -5.94 -0.39 9.20
CA ARG A 174 -5.52 -0.42 10.60
C ARG A 174 -5.93 -1.74 11.24
N GLY A 175 -4.99 -2.31 11.98
CA GLY A 175 -5.27 -3.45 12.86
C GLY A 175 -6.30 -3.15 13.93
N ASP A 176 -6.79 -4.23 14.50
CA ASP A 176 -7.67 -4.23 15.66
C ASP A 176 -6.90 -4.55 16.96
N ARG A 177 -7.65 -4.80 18.04
CA ARG A 177 -7.07 -5.20 19.34
C ARG A 177 -6.30 -6.52 19.27
N SER A 178 -6.60 -7.40 18.32
CA SER A 178 -5.95 -8.70 18.16
C SER A 178 -4.62 -8.60 17.39
N THR A 179 -4.48 -7.59 16.53
CA THR A 179 -3.33 -7.42 15.63
C THR A 179 -2.40 -6.28 16.01
N ALA A 180 -2.78 -5.44 16.98
CA ALA A 180 -2.00 -4.33 17.54
C ALA A 180 -1.44 -3.39 16.45
N TYR A 181 -2.29 -2.54 15.90
CA TYR A 181 -2.00 -1.57 14.82
C TYR A 181 -1.41 -2.14 13.51
N ARG A 182 -1.03 -3.43 13.45
CA ARG A 182 -0.58 -4.10 12.22
C ARG A 182 -1.76 -4.37 11.30
N ASN A 183 -1.49 -4.48 10.00
CA ASN A 183 -2.52 -4.86 9.05
C ASN A 183 -3.15 -6.21 9.48
N PRO A 184 -4.48 -6.34 9.50
CA PRO A 184 -5.14 -7.60 9.84
C PRO A 184 -4.99 -8.68 8.76
N PHE A 185 -4.60 -8.29 7.54
CA PHE A 185 -4.39 -9.22 6.43
C PHE A 185 -2.93 -9.65 6.34
N SER A 186 -2.75 -10.94 6.04
CA SER A 186 -1.47 -11.53 5.67
C SER A 186 -1.02 -11.09 4.28
N ASP A 187 0.25 -11.27 3.96
CA ASP A 187 0.80 -11.01 2.61
C ASP A 187 0.08 -11.79 1.52
N LEU A 188 -0.38 -13.01 1.81
CA LEU A 188 -1.13 -13.82 0.87
C LEU A 188 -2.48 -13.16 0.55
N GLU A 189 -3.17 -12.66 1.57
CA GLU A 189 -4.47 -11.99 1.44
C GLU A 189 -4.31 -10.62 0.75
N LEU A 190 -3.28 -9.85 1.11
CA LEU A 190 -2.95 -8.60 0.41
C LEU A 190 -2.59 -8.85 -1.05
N GLY A 191 -1.84 -9.92 -1.34
CA GLY A 191 -1.55 -10.35 -2.71
C GLY A 191 -2.79 -10.82 -3.48
N ALA A 192 -3.74 -11.47 -2.81
CA ALA A 192 -5.02 -11.84 -3.41
C ALA A 192 -5.87 -10.61 -3.77
N LEU A 193 -5.92 -9.60 -2.90
CA LEU A 193 -6.52 -8.30 -3.21
C LEU A 193 -5.83 -7.63 -4.40
N MET A 194 -4.49 -7.58 -4.43
CA MET A 194 -3.73 -7.04 -5.56
C MET A 194 -4.08 -7.73 -6.89
N ALA A 195 -4.16 -9.06 -6.89
CA ALA A 195 -4.54 -9.84 -8.06
C ALA A 195 -5.98 -9.54 -8.51
N TRP A 196 -6.91 -9.45 -7.56
CA TRP A 196 -8.31 -9.14 -7.81
C TRP A 196 -8.51 -7.77 -8.47
N TYR A 197 -7.93 -6.72 -7.87
CA TYR A 197 -8.05 -5.36 -8.38
C TYR A 197 -7.37 -5.19 -9.74
N ALA A 198 -6.20 -5.78 -9.95
CA ALA A 198 -5.48 -5.71 -11.24
C ALA A 198 -6.25 -6.33 -12.42
N ASN A 199 -7.21 -7.22 -12.15
CA ASN A 199 -8.04 -7.87 -13.17
C ASN A 199 -9.43 -7.22 -13.31
N GLY A 200 -9.66 -6.06 -12.67
CA GLY A 200 -10.93 -5.33 -12.75
C GLY A 200 -12.11 -6.12 -12.17
N GLY A 201 -11.85 -6.97 -11.18
CA GLY A 201 -12.90 -7.74 -10.51
C GLY A 201 -13.54 -8.83 -11.37
N ARG A 202 -12.83 -9.34 -12.38
CA ARG A 202 -13.25 -10.53 -13.14
C ARG A 202 -12.62 -11.77 -12.53
N THR A 203 -13.39 -12.80 -12.24
CA THR A 203 -12.83 -14.09 -11.81
C THR A 203 -12.06 -14.74 -12.96
N ALA A 204 -10.89 -15.31 -12.67
CA ALA A 204 -10.12 -16.11 -13.62
C ALA A 204 -10.96 -17.34 -14.00
N GLY A 205 -11.65 -17.27 -15.14
CA GLY A 205 -12.64 -18.27 -15.58
C GLY A 205 -13.86 -17.67 -16.29
N ALA A 206 -14.12 -16.37 -16.12
CA ALA A 206 -15.12 -15.67 -16.93
C ALA A 206 -14.54 -15.36 -18.32
N ALA A 207 -14.64 -16.32 -19.24
CA ALA A 207 -14.41 -16.08 -20.66
C ALA A 207 -15.24 -14.88 -21.11
N GLN A 208 -14.60 -13.91 -21.79
CA GLN A 208 -15.31 -12.84 -22.47
C GLN A 208 -16.33 -13.46 -23.43
N PRO A 209 -17.62 -13.06 -23.42
CA PRO A 209 -18.51 -13.45 -24.50
C PRO A 209 -17.94 -12.86 -25.80
N SER A 210 -17.58 -13.75 -26.73
CA SER A 210 -17.05 -13.34 -28.04
C SER A 210 -18.07 -12.43 -28.71
N SER A 211 -17.69 -11.18 -28.97
CA SER A 211 -18.49 -10.25 -29.75
C SER A 211 -18.43 -10.63 -31.23
N THR A 212 -18.99 -11.77 -31.59
CA THR A 212 -19.26 -12.13 -32.99
C THR A 212 -20.69 -11.68 -33.25
N ARG A 213 -20.86 -10.43 -33.68
CA ARG A 213 -22.12 -9.99 -34.29
C ARG A 213 -22.35 -10.84 -35.55
N PRO A 214 -23.49 -11.56 -35.69
CA PRO A 214 -23.84 -12.11 -36.99
C PRO A 214 -24.17 -10.96 -37.95
N SER A 215 -23.46 -10.94 -39.08
CA SER A 215 -23.75 -10.07 -40.22
C SER A 215 -25.15 -10.37 -40.74
N ALA A 216 -26.01 -9.35 -40.76
CA ALA A 216 -27.31 -9.42 -41.42
C ALA A 216 -27.11 -9.39 -42.94
N ALA A 217 -26.98 -10.57 -43.54
CA ALA A 217 -27.09 -10.76 -44.97
C ALA A 217 -27.63 -12.18 -45.24
N GLU A 218 -28.94 -12.36 -45.12
CA GLU A 218 -29.75 -13.23 -45.98
C GLU A 218 -31.20 -13.26 -45.49
N LYS A 219 -32.05 -12.45 -46.11
CA LYS A 219 -33.40 -12.88 -46.48
C LYS A 219 -33.68 -12.37 -47.88
N ARG A 220 -33.76 -13.32 -48.80
CA ARG A 220 -34.50 -13.21 -50.06
C ARG A 220 -35.97 -12.94 -49.78
#